data_AF-A0A962QST8-F1
#
_entry.id   AF-A0A962QST8-F1
#
_cell.length_a   1.000
_cell.length_b   1.000
_cell.length_c   1.000
_cell.angle_alpha   90.00
_cell.angle_beta   90.00
_cell.angle_gamma   90.00
#
_symmetry.space_group_name_H-M   'P 1'
#
loop_
_entity.id
_entity.type
_entity.pdbx_description
1 polymer ?
#
loop_
_entity_poly.entity_id
_entity_poly.type
_entity_poly.pdbx_seq_one_letter_code
_entity_poly.pdbx_strand_id
1 'polypeptide(L)'
;MLFTTLAGAADHCVVLQYHHISEDTPGITSVTPEQFQEHMDYLRAHDHVVMPLEDVITALKTGEPLPERCVALTIDDAYVSAYEEAFPRVVRYAYPLTVFVSTDAVDNGLNGFLSWEQMREMSEHGITFQNHSRTHDHLIRRLDDETDDDWEQRVAA
;
A
#
# COMPACT_ATOMS: atom_id res chain seq x y z
N MET A 1 11.83 17.57 35.45
CA MET A 1 10.52 17.11 34.97
C MET A 1 10.44 17.43 33.49
N LEU A 2 10.68 16.45 32.62
CA LEU A 2 10.35 16.58 31.20
C LEU A 2 8.83 16.49 31.10
N PHE A 3 8.19 17.56 30.62
CA PHE A 3 6.81 17.46 30.17
C PHE A 3 6.83 16.71 28.84
N THR A 4 6.42 15.45 28.86
CA THR A 4 6.00 14.76 27.65
C THR A 4 4.77 15.51 27.15
N THR A 5 4.94 16.31 26.11
CA THR A 5 3.79 16.84 25.37
C THR A 5 2.99 15.63 24.91
N LEU A 6 1.74 15.52 25.39
CA LEU A 6 0.73 14.69 24.76
C LEU A 6 0.73 15.10 23.29
N ALA A 7 1.27 14.24 22.43
CA ALA A 7 1.04 14.36 20.99
C ALA A 7 -0.48 14.45 20.82
N GLY A 8 -0.95 15.48 20.11
CA GLY A 8 -2.38 15.69 19.92
C GLY A 8 -2.98 14.41 19.34
N ALA A 9 -3.98 13.85 20.04
CA ALA A 9 -4.78 12.77 19.50
C ALA A 9 -5.57 13.31 18.30
N ALA A 10 -5.32 12.78 17.11
CA ALA A 10 -6.14 12.96 15.94
C ALA A 10 -7.15 11.81 15.82
N ASP A 11 -8.25 12.06 15.12
CA ASP A 11 -9.28 11.09 14.75
C ASP A 11 -9.16 10.62 13.30
N HIS A 12 -8.04 10.95 12.64
CA HIS A 12 -7.82 10.70 11.22
C HIS A 12 -6.37 10.32 10.91
N CYS A 13 -6.19 9.67 9.76
CA CYS A 13 -4.90 9.35 9.17
C CYS A 13 -4.99 9.56 7.66
N VAL A 14 -3.92 10.05 7.03
CA VAL A 14 -3.83 10.16 5.57
C VAL A 14 -3.31 8.84 5.00
N VAL A 15 -4.02 8.25 4.05
CA VAL A 15 -3.54 7.07 3.32
C VAL A 15 -3.00 7.53 1.97
N LEU A 16 -1.69 7.38 1.75
CA LEU A 16 -1.05 7.67 0.47
C LEU A 16 -1.05 6.41 -0.39
N GLN A 17 -1.67 6.50 -1.57
CA GLN A 17 -1.81 5.42 -2.52
C GLN A 17 -0.89 5.65 -3.72
N TYR A 18 -0.12 4.63 -4.08
CA TYR A 18 0.78 4.60 -5.23
C TYR A 18 0.47 3.39 -6.12
N HIS A 19 0.85 3.43 -7.40
CA HIS A 19 0.84 2.23 -8.26
C HIS A 19 2.26 1.93 -8.74
N HIS A 20 2.75 2.70 -9.73
CA HIS A 20 4.08 2.55 -10.29
C HIS A 20 5.05 3.54 -9.66
N ILE A 21 6.29 3.08 -9.44
CA ILE A 21 7.43 3.95 -9.12
C ILE A 21 8.44 3.76 -10.25
N SER A 22 8.25 4.52 -11.33
CA SER A 22 8.98 4.32 -12.59
C SER A 22 8.94 5.59 -13.44
N GLU A 23 9.97 5.77 -14.27
CA GLU A 23 10.02 6.81 -15.32
C GLU A 23 9.42 6.33 -16.66
N ASP A 24 9.24 5.02 -16.81
CA ASP A 24 8.93 4.38 -18.10
C ASP A 24 7.44 4.00 -18.25
N THR A 25 6.65 4.15 -17.20
CA THR A 25 5.21 3.83 -17.17
C THR A 25 4.34 5.09 -17.34
N PRO A 26 3.05 4.96 -17.69
CA PRO A 26 2.17 6.12 -17.88
C PRO A 26 2.12 7.01 -16.64
N GLY A 27 2.50 8.29 -16.77
CA GLY A 27 2.59 9.24 -15.66
C GLY A 27 1.28 9.54 -14.93
N ILE A 28 0.12 9.14 -15.48
CA ILE A 28 -1.18 9.31 -14.82
C ILE A 28 -1.32 8.46 -13.54
N THR A 29 -0.57 7.36 -13.43
CA THR A 29 -0.55 6.46 -12.27
C THR A 29 0.86 6.17 -11.76
N SER A 30 1.85 6.98 -12.17
CA SER A 30 3.26 6.75 -11.85
C SER A 30 3.87 7.96 -11.17
N VAL A 31 4.72 7.69 -10.18
CA VAL A 31 5.70 8.67 -9.68
C VAL A 31 7.09 8.19 -10.07
N THR A 32 8.04 9.11 -10.26
CA THR A 32 9.43 8.70 -10.48
C THR A 32 10.07 8.17 -9.18
N PRO A 33 11.14 7.37 -9.25
CA PRO A 33 11.89 6.96 -8.06
C PRO A 33 12.45 8.14 -7.26
N GLU A 34 12.79 9.25 -7.93
CA GLU A 34 13.22 10.50 -7.29
C GLU A 34 12.05 11.17 -6.55
N GLN A 35 10.88 11.30 -7.16
CA GLN A 35 9.69 11.83 -6.50
C GLN A 35 9.27 10.99 -5.29
N PHE A 36 9.31 9.66 -5.41
CA PHE A 36 9.01 8.78 -4.27
C PHE A 36 9.99 9.01 -3.11
N GLN A 37 11.28 9.18 -3.42
CA GLN A 37 12.31 9.52 -2.44
C GLN A 37 12.03 10.89 -1.79
N GLU A 38 11.70 11.92 -2.57
CA GLU A 38 11.31 13.24 -2.05
C GLU A 38 10.09 13.17 -1.12
N HIS A 39 9.11 12.30 -1.41
CA HIS A 39 7.99 12.07 -0.51
C HIS A 39 8.43 11.48 0.84
N MET A 40 9.32 10.49 0.84
CA MET A 40 9.83 9.89 2.08
C MET A 40 10.59 10.93 2.92
N ASP A 41 11.42 11.74 2.25
CA ASP A 41 12.15 12.84 2.87
C ASP A 41 11.21 13.90 3.44
N TYR A 42 10.13 14.23 2.72
CA TYR A 42 9.12 15.17 3.17
C TYR A 42 8.41 14.67 4.45
N LEU A 43 7.99 13.41 4.47
CA LEU A 43 7.35 12.81 5.65
C LEU A 43 8.25 12.91 6.87
N ARG A 44 9.53 12.56 6.70
CA ARG A 44 10.56 12.62 7.75
C ARG A 44 10.83 14.05 8.23
N ALA A 45 10.98 15.00 7.30
CA ALA A 45 11.34 16.39 7.60
C ALA A 45 10.22 17.17 8.30
N HIS A 46 8.97 16.70 8.19
CA HIS A 46 7.79 17.35 8.77
C HIS A 46 7.14 16.55 9.91
N ASP A 47 7.89 15.62 10.50
CA ASP A 47 7.49 14.82 11.67
C ASP A 47 6.19 14.04 11.46
N HIS A 48 5.95 13.50 10.27
CA HIS A 48 4.83 12.58 10.05
C HIS A 48 5.09 11.25 10.76
N VAL A 49 4.04 10.68 11.33
CA VAL A 49 4.08 9.36 11.95
C VAL A 49 3.54 8.35 10.95
N VAL A 50 4.46 7.62 10.31
CA VAL A 50 4.09 6.57 9.36
C VAL A 50 3.74 5.30 10.13
N MET A 51 2.48 4.86 10.04
CA MET A 51 1.94 3.71 10.78
C MET A 51 1.57 2.55 9.85
N PRO A 52 1.63 1.30 10.34
CA PRO A 52 1.06 0.16 9.61
C PRO A 52 -0.42 0.39 9.37
N LEU A 53 -0.89 0.12 8.15
CA LEU A 53 -2.29 0.35 7.78
C LEU A 53 -3.27 -0.42 8.70
N GLU A 54 -2.91 -1.64 9.10
CA GLU A 54 -3.74 -2.49 9.98
C GLU A 54 -3.91 -1.86 11.38
N ASP A 55 -2.87 -1.24 11.91
CA ASP A 55 -2.92 -0.54 13.20
C ASP A 55 -3.81 0.70 13.10
N VAL A 56 -3.70 1.44 12.00
CA VAL A 56 -4.58 2.60 11.72
C VAL A 56 -6.05 2.16 11.68
N ILE A 57 -6.36 1.09 10.93
CA ILE A 57 -7.72 0.55 10.84
C ILE A 57 -8.23 0.09 12.21
N THR A 58 -7.37 -0.57 12.99
CA THR A 58 -7.71 -1.06 14.33
C THR A 58 -8.03 0.10 15.26
N ALA A 59 -7.21 1.14 15.29
CA ALA A 59 -7.44 2.33 16.10
C ALA A 59 -8.77 3.02 15.73
N LEU A 60 -9.03 3.20 14.43
CA LEU A 60 -10.30 3.79 13.96
C LEU A 60 -11.53 2.96 14.37
N LYS A 61 -11.45 1.63 14.30
CA LYS A 61 -12.56 0.74 14.68
C LYS A 61 -12.81 0.70 16.18
N THR A 62 -11.75 0.82 16.99
CA THR A 62 -11.81 0.75 18.45
C THR A 62 -12.02 2.11 19.11
N GLY A 63 -11.89 3.21 18.35
CA GLY A 63 -11.94 4.57 18.86
C GLY A 63 -10.68 4.97 19.63
N GLU A 64 -9.58 4.24 19.45
CA GLU A 64 -8.28 4.64 19.97
C GLU A 64 -7.74 5.86 19.21
N PRO A 65 -7.09 6.81 19.90
CA PRO A 65 -6.56 8.00 19.25
C PRO A 65 -5.39 7.65 18.33
N LEU A 66 -5.34 8.33 17.18
CA LEU A 66 -4.21 8.28 16.27
C LEU A 66 -3.23 9.44 16.57
N PRO A 67 -1.93 9.30 16.25
CA PRO A 67 -0.99 10.40 16.36
C PRO A 67 -1.35 11.54 15.40
N GLU A 68 -1.08 12.77 15.81
CA GLU A 68 -1.08 13.92 14.89
C GLU A 68 -0.15 13.62 13.69
N ARG A 69 -0.57 14.01 12.48
CA ARG A 69 0.16 13.75 11.22
C ARG A 69 0.38 12.25 10.94
N CYS A 70 -0.58 11.41 11.32
CA CYS A 70 -0.62 10.00 10.92
C CYS A 70 -0.67 9.87 9.39
N VAL A 71 0.21 9.01 8.86
CA VAL A 71 0.23 8.60 7.47
C VAL A 71 0.33 7.08 7.37
N ALA A 72 -0.40 6.46 6.44
CA ALA A 72 -0.19 5.08 6.02
C ALA A 72 0.21 5.06 4.55
N LEU A 73 1.18 4.21 4.19
CA LEU A 73 1.65 4.05 2.81
C LEU A 73 1.05 2.79 2.19
N THR A 74 0.49 2.92 1.00
CA THR A 74 -0.04 1.78 0.22
C THR A 74 0.45 1.80 -1.23
N ILE A 75 0.66 0.63 -1.79
CA ILE A 75 0.90 0.42 -3.23
C ILE A 75 -0.11 -0.59 -3.75
N ASP A 76 -0.76 -0.29 -4.86
CA ASP A 76 -1.70 -1.21 -5.51
C ASP A 76 -1.04 -2.03 -6.63
N ASP A 77 -1.76 -3.04 -7.14
CA ASP A 77 -1.42 -3.92 -8.26
C ASP A 77 -0.23 -4.88 -8.11
N ALA A 78 0.67 -4.67 -7.14
CA ALA A 78 1.89 -5.47 -6.96
C ALA A 78 2.85 -5.45 -8.16
N TYR A 79 3.07 -4.27 -8.77
CA TYR A 79 4.13 -4.10 -9.76
C TYR A 79 5.52 -4.30 -9.16
N VAL A 80 6.46 -4.76 -9.99
CA VAL A 80 7.85 -5.05 -9.58
C VAL A 80 8.58 -3.81 -9.05
N SER A 81 8.18 -2.61 -9.46
CA SER A 81 8.72 -1.35 -8.92
C SER A 81 8.51 -1.20 -7.41
N ALA A 82 7.51 -1.88 -6.83
CA ALA A 82 7.33 -1.92 -5.38
C ALA A 82 8.54 -2.57 -4.67
N TYR A 83 9.15 -3.58 -5.28
CA TYR A 83 10.34 -4.27 -4.78
C TYR A 83 11.63 -3.57 -5.18
N GLU A 84 11.75 -3.14 -6.43
CA GLU A 84 13.00 -2.55 -6.93
C GLU A 84 13.22 -1.13 -6.41
N GLU A 85 12.15 -0.34 -6.27
CA GLU A 85 12.26 1.08 -5.95
C GLU A 85 11.68 1.43 -4.57
N ALA A 86 10.47 0.97 -4.24
CA ALA A 86 9.84 1.36 -2.97
C ALA A 86 10.52 0.69 -1.76
N PHE A 87 10.65 -0.63 -1.82
CA PHE A 87 11.10 -1.48 -0.72
C PHE A 87 12.44 -1.05 -0.10
N PRO A 88 13.55 -0.90 -0.85
CA PRO A 88 14.82 -0.50 -0.26
C PRO A 88 14.78 0.90 0.37
N ARG A 89 13.92 1.80 -0.14
CA ARG A 89 13.74 3.14 0.39
C ARG A 89 12.97 3.09 1.71
N VAL A 90 11.76 2.50 1.73
CA VAL A 90 10.95 2.46 2.97
C VAL A 90 11.66 1.73 4.11
N VAL A 91 12.44 0.67 3.81
CA VAL A 91 13.29 -0.01 4.81
C VAL A 91 14.32 0.93 5.43
N ARG A 92 14.95 1.81 4.63
CA ARG A 92 15.91 2.81 5.14
C ARG A 92 15.27 3.81 6.10
N TYR A 93 14.01 4.17 5.88
CA TYR A 93 13.24 5.05 6.77
C TYR A 93 12.60 4.32 7.95
N ALA A 94 12.64 2.99 7.96
CA ALA A 94 11.83 2.15 8.84
C ALA A 94 10.33 2.48 8.74
N TYR A 95 9.87 2.77 7.52
CA TYR A 95 8.47 3.05 7.23
C TYR A 95 7.72 1.77 6.89
N PRO A 96 6.59 1.50 7.56
CA PRO A 96 5.70 0.41 7.15
C PRO A 96 5.05 0.74 5.81
N LEU A 97 4.77 -0.30 5.04
CA LEU A 97 4.15 -0.23 3.73
C LEU A 97 3.21 -1.43 3.56
N THR A 98 2.05 -1.19 2.95
CA THR A 98 1.11 -2.25 2.57
C THR A 98 0.99 -2.32 1.06
N VAL A 99 1.16 -3.50 0.48
CA VAL A 99 0.95 -3.73 -0.96
C VAL A 99 -0.35 -4.50 -1.17
N PHE A 100 -1.27 -3.96 -1.96
CA PHE A 100 -2.49 -4.64 -2.40
C PHE A 100 -2.19 -5.46 -3.66
N VAL A 101 -2.43 -6.77 -3.59
CA VAL A 101 -1.97 -7.75 -4.59
C VAL A 101 -3.14 -8.27 -5.42
N SER A 102 -3.04 -8.11 -6.74
CA SER A 102 -3.83 -8.89 -7.71
C SER A 102 -3.13 -10.23 -7.97
N THR A 103 -3.69 -11.31 -7.45
CA THR A 103 -2.96 -12.58 -7.33
C THR A 103 -2.73 -13.27 -8.67
N ASP A 104 -3.62 -13.14 -9.66
CA ASP A 104 -3.46 -13.79 -10.97
C ASP A 104 -2.18 -13.33 -11.67
N ALA A 105 -1.84 -12.05 -11.60
CA ALA A 105 -0.64 -11.54 -12.26
C ALA A 105 0.63 -12.16 -11.67
N VAL A 106 0.65 -12.34 -10.35
CA VAL A 106 1.74 -12.98 -9.61
C VAL A 106 1.77 -14.49 -9.89
N ASP A 107 0.63 -15.17 -9.78
CA ASP A 107 0.50 -16.63 -9.96
C ASP A 107 0.91 -17.08 -11.36
N ASN A 108 0.58 -16.28 -12.37
CA ASN A 108 0.95 -16.55 -13.76
C ASN A 108 2.36 -16.04 -14.11
N GLY A 109 3.09 -15.43 -13.17
CA GLY A 109 4.43 -14.92 -13.40
C GLY A 109 4.50 -13.86 -14.50
N LEU A 110 3.50 -12.97 -14.56
CA LEU A 110 3.46 -11.92 -15.57
C LEU A 110 4.65 -10.98 -15.39
N ASN A 111 5.28 -10.62 -16.50
CA ASN A 111 6.41 -9.71 -16.48
C ASN A 111 5.99 -8.33 -15.92
N GLY A 112 6.83 -7.74 -15.08
CA GLY A 112 6.57 -6.44 -14.45
C GLY A 112 5.77 -6.50 -13.14
N PHE A 113 5.44 -7.70 -12.64
CA PHE A 113 4.80 -7.90 -11.34
C PHE A 113 5.76 -8.55 -10.35
N LEU A 114 5.44 -8.41 -9.06
CA LEU A 114 6.14 -9.11 -7.99
C LEU A 114 6.01 -10.62 -8.13
N SER A 115 7.04 -11.34 -7.67
CA SER A 115 6.97 -12.77 -7.42
C SER A 115 6.58 -13.06 -5.96
N TRP A 116 6.05 -14.27 -5.71
CA TRP A 116 5.83 -14.76 -4.34
C TRP A 116 7.11 -14.80 -3.50
N GLU A 117 8.27 -14.98 -4.11
CA GLU A 117 9.56 -14.97 -3.41
C GLU A 117 9.93 -13.56 -2.95
N GLN A 118 9.82 -12.57 -3.84
CA GLN A 118 10.04 -11.16 -3.51
C GLN A 118 9.10 -10.69 -2.40
N MET A 119 7.83 -11.09 -2.44
CA MET A 119 6.88 -10.75 -1.38
C MET A 119 7.24 -11.37 -0.02
N ARG A 120 7.73 -12.62 0.00
CA ARG A 120 8.20 -13.24 1.26
C ARG A 120 9.39 -12.48 1.85
N GLU A 121 10.37 -12.11 1.03
CA GLU A 121 11.50 -11.29 1.46
C GLU A 121 11.02 -9.95 2.03
N MET A 122 10.13 -9.25 1.32
CA MET A 122 9.56 -7.98 1.78
C MET A 122 8.83 -8.14 3.14
N SER A 123 8.10 -9.24 3.34
CA SER A 123 7.44 -9.51 4.62
C SER A 123 8.40 -9.75 5.78
N GLU A 124 9.58 -10.33 5.54
CA GLU A 124 10.64 -10.46 6.56
C GLU A 124 11.13 -9.09 7.07
N HIS A 125 10.91 -8.03 6.28
CA HIS A 125 11.25 -6.64 6.57
C HIS A 125 10.04 -5.78 6.98
N GLY A 126 8.90 -6.40 7.32
CA GLY A 126 7.73 -5.70 7.88
C GLY A 126 6.80 -5.09 6.84
N ILE A 127 6.96 -5.43 5.56
CA ILE A 127 5.99 -5.05 4.52
C ILE A 127 4.80 -6.02 4.58
N THR A 128 3.59 -5.47 4.57
CA THR A 128 2.36 -6.26 4.59
C THR A 128 1.72 -6.35 3.22
N PHE A 129 0.95 -7.42 2.99
CA PHE A 129 0.27 -7.69 1.74
C PHE A 129 -1.22 -7.88 1.98
N GLN A 130 -2.05 -7.22 1.18
CA GLN A 130 -3.51 -7.24 1.27
C GLN A 130 -4.15 -7.55 -0.09
N ASN A 131 -5.45 -7.83 -0.11
CA ASN A 131 -6.13 -8.30 -1.31
C ASN A 131 -6.50 -7.17 -2.29
N HIS A 132 -6.17 -7.32 -3.57
CA HIS A 132 -6.62 -6.45 -4.66
C HIS A 132 -7.48 -7.19 -5.70
N SER A 133 -8.35 -8.09 -5.22
CA SER A 133 -9.04 -9.11 -6.01
C SER A 133 -8.09 -10.10 -6.71
N ARG A 134 -8.65 -11.11 -7.36
CA ARG A 134 -7.87 -12.10 -8.10
C ARG A 134 -7.40 -11.55 -9.46
N THR A 135 -8.33 -11.06 -10.28
CA THR A 135 -8.12 -10.65 -11.69
C THR A 135 -7.90 -9.15 -11.89
N HIS A 136 -8.13 -8.33 -10.86
CA HIS A 136 -8.22 -6.87 -11.00
C HIS A 136 -9.32 -6.42 -11.98
N ASP A 137 -10.42 -7.17 -12.03
CA ASP A 137 -11.60 -6.82 -12.83
C ASP A 137 -12.32 -5.58 -12.29
N HIS A 138 -13.01 -4.88 -13.19
CA HIS A 138 -13.91 -3.80 -12.80
C HIS A 138 -15.12 -4.37 -12.03
N LEU A 139 -15.05 -4.37 -10.69
CA LEU A 139 -15.99 -5.10 -9.82
C LEU A 139 -17.46 -4.73 -10.04
N ILE A 140 -17.78 -3.48 -10.40
CA ILE A 140 -19.17 -3.06 -10.65
C ILE A 140 -19.72 -3.62 -11.98
N ARG A 141 -18.84 -4.04 -12.90
CA ARG A 141 -19.24 -4.48 -14.23
C ARG A 141 -19.83 -5.90 -14.15
N ARG A 142 -21.03 -6.05 -14.71
CA ARG A 142 -21.67 -7.34 -14.98
C ARG A 142 -21.41 -7.78 -16.42
N LEU A 143 -21.25 -9.09 -16.60
CA LEU A 143 -21.26 -9.72 -17.92
C LEU A 143 -22.71 -9.98 -18.38
N ASP A 144 -22.90 -10.18 -19.68
CA ASP A 144 -24.23 -10.52 -20.22
C ASP A 144 -24.69 -11.85 -19.62
N ASP A 145 -25.95 -11.90 -19.18
CA ASP A 145 -26.59 -13.06 -18.53
C ASP A 145 -25.91 -13.56 -17.23
N GLU A 146 -25.05 -12.75 -16.61
CA GLU A 146 -24.36 -13.09 -15.35
C GLU A 146 -25.31 -13.01 -14.16
N THR A 147 -25.44 -14.12 -13.42
CA THR A 147 -26.18 -14.14 -12.15
C THR A 147 -25.38 -13.47 -11.02
N ASP A 148 -26.04 -13.18 -9.89
CA ASP A 148 -25.32 -12.67 -8.71
C ASP A 148 -24.27 -13.67 -8.18
N ASP A 149 -24.60 -14.96 -8.16
CA ASP A 149 -23.66 -16.01 -7.73
C ASP A 149 -22.47 -16.15 -8.68
N ASP A 150 -22.68 -16.01 -9.99
CA ASP A 150 -21.60 -16.04 -10.99
C ASP A 150 -20.68 -14.82 -10.86
N TRP A 151 -21.28 -13.63 -10.66
CA TRP A 151 -20.53 -12.41 -10.41
C TRP A 151 -19.71 -12.51 -9.14
N GLU A 152 -20.31 -12.95 -8.02
CA GLU A 152 -19.61 -13.14 -6.75
C GLU A 152 -18.45 -14.12 -6.91
N GLN A 153 -18.64 -15.27 -7.57
CA GLN A 153 -17.56 -16.22 -7.84
C GLN A 153 -16.44 -15.65 -8.72
N ARG A 154 -16.78 -14.76 -9.66
CA ARG A 154 -15.78 -14.15 -10.54
C ARG A 154 -14.98 -13.06 -9.84
N VAL A 155 -15.62 -12.23 -9.01
CA VAL A 155 -15.00 -11.05 -8.38
C VAL A 155 -14.44 -11.34 -6.99
N ALA A 156 -14.90 -12.39 -6.32
CA ALA A 156 -14.31 -12.86 -5.07
C ALA A 156 -12.93 -13.47 -5.34
N ALA A 157 -12.02 -13.23 -4.40
CA ALA A 157 -10.67 -13.81 -4.37
C ALA A 157 -10.67 -15.19 -3.71
#